data_AF-A0A3B9WDA3-F1
#
_entry.id   AF-A0A3B9WDA3-F1
#
_cell.length_a   1.000
_cell.length_b   1.000
_cell.length_c   1.000
_cell.angle_alpha   90.00
_cell.angle_beta   90.00
_cell.angle_gamma   90.00
#
_symmetry.space_group_name_H-M   'P 1'
#
loop_
_entity.id
_entity.type
_entity.pdbx_description
1 polymer ?
#
loop_
_entity_poly.entity_id
_entity_poly.type
_entity_poly.pdbx_seq_one_letter_code
_entity_poly.pdbx_strand_id
1 'polypeptide(L)' 'KGMLPKNKLAAQQLSKLKVYAGAEHPHQAQQPKPYEFTQVAQ' A
#
# COMPACT_ATOMS: atom_id res chain seq x y z
N LYS A 1 -11.16 2.87 -3.68
CA LYS A 1 -11.71 1.83 -2.75
C LYS A 1 -12.56 0.87 -3.57
N GLY A 2 -12.04 -0.30 -3.95
CA GLY A 2 -12.76 -1.20 -4.88
C GLY A 2 -12.24 -2.62 -4.93
N MET A 3 -10.92 -2.82 -4.75
CA MET A 3 -10.29 -4.14 -4.83
C MET A 3 -10.36 -4.95 -3.53
N LEU A 4 -10.82 -4.37 -2.42
CA LEU A 4 -10.93 -5.05 -1.13
C LEU A 4 -12.39 -5.50 -0.87
N PRO A 5 -12.59 -6.64 -0.17
CA PRO A 5 -13.92 -7.14 0.17
C PRO A 5 -14.67 -6.14 1.06
N LYS A 6 -15.97 -5.95 0.86
CA LYS A 6 -16.74 -4.92 1.61
C LYS A 6 -17.12 -5.41 3.02
N ASN A 7 -16.15 -5.44 3.93
CA ASN A 7 -16.34 -5.87 5.32
C ASN A 7 -15.50 -5.05 6.33
N LYS A 8 -15.63 -5.36 7.62
CA LYS A 8 -14.89 -4.68 8.70
C LYS A 8 -13.37 -4.83 8.55
N LEU A 9 -12.89 -6.00 8.11
CA LEU A 9 -11.47 -6.25 7.89
C LEU A 9 -10.89 -5.34 6.80
N ALA A 10 -11.63 -5.08 5.72
CA ALA A 10 -11.15 -4.18 4.68
C ALA A 10 -11.00 -2.73 5.15
N ALA A 11 -11.83 -2.27 6.09
CA ALA A 11 -11.62 -0.95 6.70
C ALA A 11 -10.29 -0.90 7.48
N GLN A 12 -9.95 -1.98 8.19
CA GLN A 12 -8.67 -2.12 8.89
C GLN A 12 -7.48 -2.28 7.93
N GLN A 13 -7.66 -2.91 6.77
CA GLN A 13 -6.60 -3.00 5.75
C GLN A 13 -6.37 -1.64 5.07
N LEU A 14 -7.44 -0.90 4.76
CA LEU A 14 -7.35 0.43 4.16
C LEU A 14 -6.60 1.44 5.04
N SER A 15 -6.66 1.31 6.37
CA SER A 15 -5.93 2.22 7.27
C SER A 15 -4.40 2.10 7.14
N LYS A 16 -3.89 0.98 6.63
CA LYS A 16 -2.46 0.74 6.38
C LYS A 16 -1.98 1.35 5.06
N LEU A 17 -2.87 1.64 4.11
CA LEU A 17 -2.52 2.24 2.83
C LEU A 17 -2.30 3.76 3.02
N LYS A 18 -1.13 4.26 2.61
CA LYS A 18 -0.79 5.69 2.60
C LYS A 18 -0.50 6.12 1.17
N VAL A 19 -1.19 7.15 0.68
CA VAL A 19 -1.06 7.67 -0.68
C VAL A 19 -0.61 9.12 -0.58
N TYR A 20 0.48 9.45 -1.26
CA TYR A 20 1.06 10.79 -1.31
C TYR A 20 0.97 11.32 -2.74
N ALA A 21 0.64 12.60 -2.88
CA ALA A 21 0.53 13.23 -4.20
C ALA A 21 1.91 13.58 -4.80
N GLY A 22 2.91 13.84 -3.95
CA GLY A 22 4.28 14.16 -4.34
C GLY A 22 5.23 12.97 -4.24
N ALA A 23 6.49 13.18 -4.64
CA ALA A 23 7.54 12.16 -4.61
C ALA A 23 8.03 11.81 -3.19
N GLU A 24 7.77 12.68 -2.21
CA GLU A 24 8.26 12.51 -0.84
C GLU A 24 7.18 12.00 0.12
N HIS A 25 7.61 11.24 1.13
CA HIS A 25 6.75 10.75 2.22
C HIS A 25 7.45 10.88 3.59
N PRO A 26 6.72 11.11 4.71
CA PRO A 26 7.30 11.29 6.04
C PRO A 26 7.72 9.98 6.72
N HIS A 27 7.58 8.82 6.08
CA HIS A 27 7.79 7.50 6.69
C HIS A 27 9.23 6.97 6.59
N GLN A 28 10.23 7.86 6.46
CA GLN A 28 11.63 7.46 6.33
C GLN A 28 12.16 6.66 7.53
N ALA A 29 11.67 6.95 8.75
CA ALA A 29 12.05 6.23 9.96
C ALA A 29 11.71 4.71 9.92
N GLN A 30 10.76 4.30 9.08
CA GLN A 30 10.36 2.90 8.93
C GLN A 30 11.27 2.12 7.98
N GLN A 31 12.26 2.79 7.35
CA GLN A 31 13.16 2.20 6.36
C GLN A 31 12.42 1.41 5.26
N PRO A 32 11.47 2.05 4.54
CA PRO A 32 10.70 1.36 3.51
C PRO A 32 11.61 0.83 2.40
N LYS A 33 11.34 -0.39 1.95
CA LYS A 33 12.06 -1.01 0.83
C LYS A 33 11.30 -0.77 -0.47
N PRO A 34 11.97 -0.35 -1.56
CA PRO A 34 11.35 -0.29 -2.88
C PRO A 34 10.76 -1.64 -3.28
N TYR A 35 9.56 -1.62 -3.86
CA TYR A 35 8.87 -2.83 -4.32
C TYR A 35 8.48 -2.65 -5.79
N GLU A 36 9.06 -3.50 -6.65
CA GLU A 36 8.81 -3.52 -8.08
C GLU A 36 7.85 -4.67 -8.43
N PHE A 37 6.82 -4.38 -9.22
CA PHE A 37 5.87 -5.39 -9.69
C PHE A 37 6.51 -6.22 -10.81
N THR A 38 6.71 -7.52 -10.58
CA THR A 38 7.28 -8.45 -11.57
C THR A 38 6.24 -9.47 -12.02
N GLN A 39 6.32 -9.91 -13.28
CA GLN A 39 5.49 -10.98 -13.81
C GLN A 39 6.24 -12.31 -13.61
N VAL A 40 5.64 -13.22 -12.85
CA VAL A 40 6.17 -14.58 -12.67
C VAL A 40 5.70 -15.42 -13.86
N ALA A 41 6.61 -16.12 -14.53
CA ALA A 41 6.29 -17.04 -15.61
C ALA A 41 5.48 -18.24 -15.08
N GLN A 42 4.57 -18.74 -15.93
CA GLN A 42 3.59 -19.78 -15.60
C GLN A 42 4.19 -21.19 -15.55
#